data_AF-A0A413G8N1-F1
#
_entry.id   AF-A0A413G8N1-F1
#
_cell.length_a   1.000
_cell.length_b   1.000
_cell.length_c   1.000
_cell.angle_alpha   90.00
_cell.angle_beta   90.00
_cell.angle_gamma   90.00
#
_symmetry.space_group_name_H-M   'P 1'
#
loop_
_entity.id
_entity.type
_entity.pdbx_description
1 polymer ?
#
loop_
_entity_poly.entity_id
_entity_poly.type
_entity_poly.pdbx_seq_one_letter_code
_entity_poly.pdbx_strand_id
1 'polypeptide(L)'
;MISLPGGLAITADRNCYRLGRSSKGGERLRDVTYHNDMQETVRATVRRLMRKQVEDGTITTLRGWLDEYKKITDEFTKRLEPLEVKS
;
A
#
# COMPACT_ATOMS: atom_id res chain seq x y z
N MET A 1 5.67 9.91 8.35
CA MET A 1 5.13 8.55 8.16
C MET A 1 3.67 8.69 7.72
N ILE A 2 3.30 8.06 6.62
CA ILE A 2 1.93 8.02 6.08
C ILE A 2 1.30 6.73 6.59
N SER A 3 0.25 6.84 7.41
CA SER A 3 -0.52 5.69 7.86
C SER A 3 -1.50 5.27 6.76
N LEU A 4 -1.49 3.99 6.42
CA LEU A 4 -2.33 3.39 5.41
C LEU A 4 -3.34 2.43 6.05
N PRO A 5 -4.47 2.17 5.38
CA PRO A 5 -5.42 1.16 5.83
C PRO A 5 -4.74 -0.20 6.00
N GLY A 6 -5.30 -1.05 6.87
CA GLY A 6 -4.78 -2.39 7.13
C GLY A 6 -3.54 -2.46 8.06
N GLY A 7 -3.15 -1.33 8.66
CA GLY A 7 -1.99 -1.23 9.58
C GLY A 7 -0.65 -1.09 8.86
N LEU A 8 -0.68 -0.77 7.56
CA LEU A 8 0.50 -0.46 6.78
C LEU A 8 0.89 1.00 6.99
N ALA A 9 2.17 1.30 6.80
CA ALA A 9 2.67 2.65 6.83
C ALA A 9 3.84 2.81 5.86
N ILE A 10 3.90 3.99 5.25
CA ILE A 10 5.01 4.43 4.41
C ILE A 10 5.83 5.45 5.17
N THR A 11 7.14 5.28 5.19
CA THR A 11 8.09 6.31 5.60
C THR A 11 9.06 6.55 4.45
N ALA A 12 9.59 7.76 4.32
CA ALA A 12 10.67 8.04 3.38
C ALA A 12 11.97 8.25 4.15
N ASP A 13 13.08 7.87 3.55
CA ASP A 13 14.42 8.30 3.93
C ASP A 13 15.09 8.99 2.74
N ARG A 14 16.33 9.49 2.90
CA ARG A 14 17.05 10.29 1.90
C ARG A 14 17.09 9.68 0.49
N ASN A 15 17.00 8.35 0.36
CA ASN A 15 17.16 7.65 -0.92
C ASN A 15 15.94 6.83 -1.36
N CYS A 16 15.06 6.41 -0.44
CA CYS A 16 14.02 5.43 -0.74
C CYS A 16 12.75 5.62 0.11
N TYR A 17 11.64 5.13 -0.40
CA TYR A 17 10.43 4.89 0.35
C TYR A 17 10.49 3.53 1.04
N ARG A 18 10.00 3.47 2.27
CA ARG A 18 9.97 2.31 3.16
C ARG A 18 8.51 1.96 3.44
N LEU A 19 8.07 0.81 2.98
CA LEU A 19 6.75 0.27 3.25
C LEU A 19 6.84 -0.82 4.31
N GLY A 20 6.09 -0.71 5.40
CA GLY A 20 6.04 -1.75 6.44
C GLY A 20 4.75 -1.71 7.23
N ARG A 21 4.63 -2.61 8.20
CA ARG A 21 3.55 -2.55 9.21
C ARG A 21 3.96 -1.58 10.32
N SER A 22 3.09 -0.66 10.68
CA SER A 22 3.33 0.22 11.81
C SER A 22 3.24 -0.59 13.12
N SER A 23 4.26 -0.52 13.96
CA SER A 23 4.23 -1.12 15.30
C SER A 23 3.37 -0.26 16.24
N LYS A 24 2.73 -0.89 17.25
CA LYS A 24 2.01 -0.19 18.32
C LYS A 24 2.99 0.76 19.02
N GLY A 25 2.91 2.06 18.69
CA GLY A 25 3.86 3.09 19.11
C GLY A 25 4.33 4.03 17.99
N GLY A 26 4.07 3.72 16.71
CA GLY A 26 4.24 4.64 15.58
C GLY A 26 5.69 4.95 15.16
N GLU A 27 6.69 4.61 15.99
CA GLU A 27 8.10 4.93 15.70
C GLU A 27 8.81 3.92 14.81
N ARG A 28 8.34 2.66 14.74
CA ARG A 28 9.03 1.60 14.00
C ARG A 28 8.14 0.88 13.00
N LEU A 29 8.63 0.75 11.78
CA LEU A 29 8.08 -0.14 10.77
C LEU A 29 8.63 -1.56 10.97
N ARG A 30 7.76 -2.56 10.90
CA ARG A 30 8.12 -3.99 10.78
C ARG A 30 7.94 -4.46 9.34
N ASP A 31 8.65 -5.52 8.97
CA ASP A 31 8.59 -6.11 7.62
C ASP A 31 8.86 -5.08 6.53
N VAL A 32 9.91 -4.28 6.70
CA VAL A 32 10.19 -3.13 5.83
C VAL A 32 10.60 -3.62 4.44
N THR A 33 9.95 -3.07 3.42
CA THR A 33 10.35 -3.21 2.03
C THR A 33 10.73 -1.83 1.51
N TYR A 34 11.84 -1.78 0.78
CA TYR A 34 12.38 -0.55 0.22
C TYR A 34 11.96 -0.43 -1.24
N HIS A 35 11.56 0.78 -1.62
CA HIS A 35 11.09 1.11 -2.96
C HIS A 35 11.73 2.44 -3.38
N ASN A 36 12.11 2.55 -4.65
CA ASN A 36 12.84 3.72 -5.13
C ASN A 36 11.90 4.89 -5.38
N ASP A 37 10.66 4.61 -5.75
CA ASP A 37 9.65 5.63 -6.03
C ASP A 37 8.31 5.36 -5.32
N MET A 38 7.46 6.38 -5.29
CA MET A 38 6.15 6.29 -4.63
C MET A 38 5.18 5.38 -5.41
N GLN A 39 5.34 5.24 -6.73
CA GLN A 39 4.47 4.40 -7.56
C GLN A 39 4.68 2.91 -7.24
N GLU A 40 5.93 2.46 -7.13
CA GLU A 40 6.33 1.14 -6.64
C GLU A 40 5.82 0.89 -5.22
N THR A 41 5.95 1.89 -4.35
CA THR A 41 5.49 1.82 -2.96
C THR A 41 3.98 1.60 -2.88
N VAL A 42 3.21 2.33 -3.69
CA VAL A 42 1.75 2.16 -3.78
C VAL A 42 1.39 0.78 -4.34
N ARG A 43 2.03 0.33 -5.43
CA ARG A 43 1.80 -1.01 -5.98
C ARG A 43 2.10 -2.12 -4.96
N ALA A 44 3.18 -1.99 -4.21
CA ALA A 44 3.53 -2.93 -3.15
C ALA A 44 2.54 -2.90 -1.98
N THR A 45 2.00 -1.71 -1.65
CA THR A 45 0.93 -1.56 -0.66
C THR A 45 -0.32 -2.32 -1.08
N VAL A 46 -0.80 -2.11 -2.31
CA VAL A 46 -1.99 -2.79 -2.84
C VAL A 46 -1.80 -4.31 -2.78
N ARG A 47 -0.64 -4.81 -3.24
CA ARG A 47 -0.32 -6.25 -3.16
C ARG A 47 -0.38 -6.79 -1.73
N ARG A 48 0.12 -6.05 -0.74
CA ARG A 48 0.06 -6.45 0.68
C ARG A 48 -1.36 -6.46 1.23
N LEU A 49 -2.18 -5.46 0.89
CA LEU A 49 -3.59 -5.41 1.27
C LEU A 49 -4.35 -6.60 0.69
N MET A 50 -4.15 -6.87 -0.60
CA MET A 50 -4.77 -8.00 -1.29
C MET A 50 -4.37 -9.34 -0.68
N ARG A 51 -3.07 -9.52 -0.40
CA ARG A 51 -2.58 -10.74 0.25
C ARG A 51 -3.22 -10.94 1.62
N LYS A 52 -3.37 -9.86 2.40
CA LYS A 52 -4.02 -9.91 3.71
C LYS A 52 -5.50 -10.26 3.60
N GLN A 53 -6.22 -9.70 2.64
CA GLN A 53 -7.64 -10.03 2.44
C GLN A 53 -7.85 -11.47 1.97
N VAL A 54 -6.88 -12.06 1.25
CA VAL A 54 -6.88 -13.49 0.93
C VAL A 54 -6.57 -14.33 2.18
N GLU A 55 -5.58 -13.93 2.97
CA GLU A 55 -5.18 -14.60 4.22
C GLU A 55 -6.31 -14.61 5.27
N ASP A 56 -6.98 -13.48 5.46
CA ASP A 56 -8.09 -13.30 6.41
C ASP A 56 -9.41 -13.93 5.89
N GLY A 57 -9.41 -14.53 4.70
CA GLY A 57 -10.59 -15.20 4.10
C GLY A 57 -11.66 -14.25 3.56
N THR A 58 -11.42 -12.94 3.54
CA THR A 58 -12.31 -11.93 2.95
C THR A 58 -12.44 -12.13 1.43
N ILE A 59 -11.36 -12.53 0.76
CA ILE A 59 -11.35 -12.89 -0.66
C ILE A 59 -11.12 -14.39 -0.79
N THR A 60 -12.16 -15.11 -1.20
CA THR A 60 -12.12 -16.57 -1.38
C THR A 60 -12.11 -17.01 -2.84
N THR A 61 -12.37 -16.09 -3.78
CA THR A 61 -12.46 -16.38 -5.21
C THR A 61 -11.57 -15.47 -6.03
N LEU A 62 -11.08 -15.97 -7.17
CA LEU A 62 -10.28 -15.19 -8.13
C LEU A 62 -11.06 -13.97 -8.65
N ARG A 63 -12.38 -14.10 -8.83
CA ARG A 63 -13.23 -12.99 -9.27
C ARG A 63 -13.32 -11.90 -8.20
N GLY A 64 -13.54 -12.27 -6.93
CA GLY A 64 -13.51 -11.32 -5.82
C GLY A 64 -12.15 -10.64 -5.66
N TRP A 65 -11.06 -11.36 -5.97
CA TRP A 65 -9.72 -10.78 -5.99
C TRP A 65 -9.59 -9.69 -7.07
N LEU A 66 -10.03 -9.97 -8.29
CA LEU A 66 -9.96 -9.01 -9.40
C LEU A 66 -10.85 -7.78 -9.18
N ASP A 67 -12.05 -7.98 -8.64
CA ASP A 67 -12.99 -6.89 -8.36
C ASP A 67 -12.43 -5.95 -7.27
N GLU A 68 -11.89 -6.51 -6.18
CA GLU A 68 -11.29 -5.71 -5.11
C GLU A 68 -9.95 -5.09 -5.53
N TYR A 69 -9.13 -5.79 -6.32
CA TYR A 69 -7.91 -5.22 -6.91
C TYR A 69 -8.22 -4.01 -7.77
N LYS A 70 -9.26 -4.09 -8.62
CA LYS A 70 -9.69 -2.98 -9.46
C LYS A 70 -10.20 -1.82 -8.61
N LYS A 71 -11.05 -2.08 -7.63
CA LYS A 71 -11.60 -1.04 -6.73
C LYS A 71 -10.49 -0.30 -5.96
N ILE A 72 -9.55 -1.05 -5.38
CA ILE A 72 -8.42 -0.47 -4.65
C ILE A 72 -7.52 0.31 -5.62
N THR A 73 -7.22 -0.24 -6.80
CA THR A 73 -6.41 0.44 -7.81
C THR A 73 -7.07 1.73 -8.28
N ASP A 74 -8.38 1.73 -8.52
CA ASP A 74 -9.14 2.93 -8.92
C ASP A 74 -9.17 3.98 -7.81
N GLU A 75 -9.35 3.56 -6.54
CA GLU A 75 -9.29 4.46 -5.39
C GLU A 75 -7.90 5.10 -5.23
N PHE A 76 -6.84 4.31 -5.37
CA PHE A 76 -5.47 4.82 -5.32
C PHE A 76 -5.16 5.70 -6.53
N THR A 77 -5.59 5.34 -7.74
CA THR A 77 -5.35 6.13 -8.97
C THR A 77 -6.02 7.49 -8.87
N LYS A 78 -7.28 7.55 -8.40
CA LYS A 78 -7.98 8.82 -8.14
C LYS A 78 -7.31 9.67 -7.05
N ARG A 79 -6.67 9.04 -6.06
CA ARG A 79 -5.90 9.75 -5.02
C ARG A 79 -4.51 10.17 -5.48
N LEU A 80 -3.98 9.56 -6.56
CA LEU A 80 -2.71 9.91 -7.20
C LEU A 80 -2.88 10.94 -8.32
N GLU A 81 -4.06 11.09 -8.93
CA GLU A 81 -4.37 12.19 -9.88
C GLU A 81 -3.90 13.59 -9.41
N PRO A 82 -4.09 14.01 -8.14
CA PRO A 82 -3.57 15.31 -7.68
C PRO A 82 -2.03 15.37 -7.56
N LEU A 83 -1.31 14.25 -7.64
CA LEU A 83 0.15 14.19 -7.66
C LEU A 83 0.74 14.17 -9.08
N GLU A 84 -0.07 13.97 -10.12
CA GLU A 84 0.33 14.08 -11.53
C GLU A 84 0.12 15.50 -12.10
N VAL A 85 -0.35 16.45 -11.30
CA VAL A 85 -0.52 17.84 -11.72
C VAL A 85 0.81 18.59 -11.65
N LYS A 86 1.37 18.80 -12.85
CA LYS A 86 2.41 19.73 -13.31
C LYS A 86 3.86 19.22 -13.32
N SER A 87 4.23 18.63 -14.45
CA SER A 87 5.33 19.16 -15.25
C SER A 87 4.76 19.87 -16.48
#